data_AF-A0A2P8I990-F1
#
_entry.id   AF-A0A2P8I990-F1
#
_cell.length_a   1.000
_cell.length_b   1.000
_cell.length_c   1.000
_cell.angle_alpha   90.00
_cell.angle_beta   90.00
_cell.angle_gamma   90.00
#
_symmetry.space_group_name_H-M   'P 1'
#
loop_
_entity.id
_entity.type
_entity.pdbx_description
1 polymer ?
#
loop_
_entity_poly.entity_id
_entity_poly.type
_entity_poly.pdbx_seq_one_letter_code
_entity_poly.pdbx_strand_id
1 'polypeptide(L)'
;MKSQLDLSNIEKVDEKECGAEVSTTAYFGLTKQPELAIADAVGDGKKTDVPIGSHKAKLVEAPAGKNSCLLTIEVAPTSRVDIIAVANASGAEACELATRVATAIEPKLPK
;
A
#
# COMPACT_ATOMS: atom_id res chain seq x y z
N MET A 1 22.05 -4.04 -5.90
CA MET A 1 21.95 -4.48 -4.49
C MET A 1 20.56 -4.08 -4.03
N LYS A 2 19.64 -5.06 -3.83
CA LYS A 2 18.25 -4.77 -3.47
C LYS A 2 18.25 -4.27 -2.02
N SER A 3 17.90 -3.00 -1.79
CA SER A 3 17.39 -2.59 -0.48
C SER A 3 16.09 -3.39 -0.31
N GLN A 4 16.18 -4.54 0.38
CA GLN A 4 15.01 -5.09 1.02
C GLN A 4 14.51 -3.98 1.94
N LEU A 5 13.24 -3.62 1.77
CA LEU A 5 12.58 -2.72 2.70
C LEU A 5 12.85 -3.27 4.10
N ASP A 6 13.39 -2.46 5.01
CA ASP A 6 13.61 -2.91 6.37
C ASP A 6 12.26 -2.92 7.11
N LEU A 7 11.54 -4.03 6.92
CA LEU A 7 10.24 -4.29 7.55
C LEU A 7 10.40 -4.77 9.00
N SER A 8 11.62 -4.73 9.57
CA SER A 8 11.87 -5.23 10.93
C SER A 8 11.11 -4.46 12.00
N ASN A 9 10.71 -3.22 11.69
CA ASN A 9 10.05 -2.31 12.62
C ASN A 9 8.61 -2.03 12.21
N ILE A 10 7.90 -3.00 11.61
CA ILE A 10 6.45 -2.87 11.45
C ILE A 10 5.82 -2.89 12.83
N GLU A 11 5.24 -1.76 13.21
CA GLU A 11 4.54 -1.59 14.48
C GLU A 11 3.03 -1.55 14.24
N LYS A 12 2.28 -1.99 15.26
CA LYS A 12 0.84 -1.85 15.27
C LYS A 12 0.51 -0.38 15.54
N VAL A 13 -0.12 0.29 14.59
CA VAL A 13 -0.63 1.66 14.75
C VAL A 13 -1.97 1.60 15.48
N ASP A 14 -2.87 0.71 15.02
CA ASP A 14 -4.15 0.43 15.68
C ASP A 14 -4.64 -1.02 15.42
N GLU A 15 -5.89 -1.34 15.73
CA GLU A 15 -6.46 -2.70 15.54
C GLU A 15 -6.52 -3.19 14.08
N LYS A 16 -6.47 -2.26 13.13
CA LYS A 16 -6.61 -2.50 11.69
C LYS A 16 -5.35 -2.11 10.91
N GLU A 17 -4.50 -1.28 11.48
CA GLU A 17 -3.35 -0.68 10.82
C GLU A 17 -2.02 -1.09 11.47
N CYS A 18 -1.10 -1.50 10.61
CA CYS A 18 0.31 -1.64 10.93
C CYS A 18 1.12 -0.69 10.05
N GLY A 19 2.27 -0.20 10.48
CA GLY A 19 3.07 0.71 9.66
C GLY A 19 4.54 0.69 10.04
N ALA A 20 5.37 1.29 9.20
CA ALA A 20 6.77 1.52 9.51
C ALA A 20 7.29 2.78 8.83
N GLU A 21 8.22 3.44 9.51
CA GLU A 21 9.12 4.41 8.88
C GLU A 21 10.22 3.66 8.14
N VAL A 22 10.40 3.98 6.86
CA VAL A 22 11.45 3.38 6.01
C VAL A 22 12.70 4.28 5.97
N SER A 23 12.49 5.57 6.22
CA SER A 23 13.53 6.58 6.42
C SER A 23 12.93 7.76 7.19
N THR A 24 13.75 8.77 7.48
CA THR A 24 13.28 10.04 8.07
C THR A 24 12.32 10.83 7.16
N THR A 25 12.16 10.43 5.90
CA THR A 25 11.36 11.14 4.89
C THR A 25 10.33 10.27 4.19
N ALA A 26 10.20 9.00 4.57
CA ALA A 26 9.26 8.07 3.93
C ALA A 26 8.72 7.04 4.92
N TYR A 27 7.40 6.85 4.89
CA TYR A 27 6.69 5.89 5.74
C TYR A 27 5.56 5.21 4.97
N PHE A 28 5.09 4.09 5.50
CA PHE A 28 3.89 3.42 4.98
C PHE A 28 3.00 2.88 6.10
N GLY A 29 1.71 2.75 5.79
CA GLY A 29 0.69 2.06 6.58
C GLY A 29 0.06 0.92 5.78
N LEU A 30 -0.33 -0.13 6.48
CA LEU A 30 -0.97 -1.36 6.03
C LEU A 30 -2.29 -1.49 6.78
N THR A 31 -3.41 -1.30 6.10
CA THR A 31 -4.73 -1.36 6.73
C THR A 31 -5.54 -2.52 6.15
N LYS A 32 -6.09 -3.38 7.03
CA LYS A 32 -7.05 -4.40 6.61
C LYS A 32 -8.43 -3.78 6.37
N GLN A 33 -9.05 -4.10 5.24
CA GLN A 33 -10.40 -3.66 4.88
C GLN A 33 -11.29 -4.89 4.61
N PRO A 34 -11.94 -5.44 5.65
CA PRO A 34 -12.69 -6.70 5.52
C PRO A 34 -13.97 -6.59 4.69
N GLU A 35 -14.44 -5.37 4.42
CA GLU A 35 -15.76 -5.09 3.84
C GLU A 35 -15.69 -4.16 2.61
N LEU A 36 -14.50 -3.95 2.03
CA LEU A 36 -14.32 -3.11 0.85
C LEU A 36 -13.67 -3.88 -0.29
N ALA A 37 -14.24 -3.77 -1.49
CA ALA A 37 -13.64 -4.27 -2.71
C ALA A 37 -12.60 -3.26 -3.25
N ILE A 38 -11.72 -3.68 -4.15
CA ILE A 38 -10.77 -2.77 -4.81
C ILE A 38 -11.45 -1.73 -5.71
N ALA A 39 -12.72 -1.93 -6.07
CA ALA A 39 -13.54 -0.95 -6.76
C ALA A 39 -13.82 0.29 -5.89
N ASP A 40 -13.89 0.10 -4.56
CA ASP A 40 -14.19 1.14 -3.58
C ASP A 40 -12.93 1.93 -3.15
N ALA A 41 -11.84 1.87 -3.93
CA ALA A 41 -10.61 2.57 -3.60
C ALA A 41 -10.85 4.10 -3.65
N VAL A 42 -10.60 4.75 -2.52
CA VAL A 42 -10.82 6.19 -2.31
C VAL A 42 -9.65 7.03 -2.85
N GLY A 43 -9.90 8.34 -3.01
CA GLY A 43 -8.94 9.29 -3.56
C GLY A 43 -9.31 9.73 -4.98
N ASP A 44 -9.08 11.01 -5.28
CA ASP A 44 -9.46 11.65 -6.55
C ASP A 44 -8.37 11.59 -7.62
N GLY A 45 -7.16 11.16 -7.24
CA GLY A 45 -6.07 11.04 -8.19
C GLY A 45 -6.20 9.84 -9.13
N LYS A 46 -5.21 9.70 -10.02
CA LYS A 46 -5.25 8.70 -11.09
C LYS A 46 -5.30 7.29 -10.51
N LYS A 47 -6.31 6.53 -10.94
CA LYS A 47 -6.50 5.12 -10.59
C LYS A 47 -6.02 4.24 -11.73
N THR A 48 -5.22 3.23 -11.43
CA THR A 48 -4.71 2.28 -12.43
C THR A 48 -4.77 0.87 -11.87
N ASP A 49 -5.33 -0.04 -12.64
CA ASP A 49 -5.31 -1.46 -12.29
C ASP A 49 -3.89 -2.00 -12.50
N VAL A 50 -3.35 -2.65 -11.47
CA VAL A 50 -2.00 -3.20 -11.47
C VAL A 50 -2.02 -4.61 -10.86
N PRO A 51 -1.38 -5.61 -11.46
CA PRO A 51 -1.24 -6.92 -10.82
C PRO A 51 -0.15 -6.88 -9.75
N ILE A 52 -0.39 -7.54 -8.62
CA ILE A 52 0.63 -7.80 -7.58
C ILE A 52 0.64 -9.30 -7.31
N GLY A 53 1.67 -9.99 -7.80
CA GLY A 53 1.73 -11.44 -7.73
C GLY A 53 0.49 -12.09 -8.36
N SER A 54 -0.24 -12.90 -7.59
CA SER A 54 -1.51 -13.49 -8.04
C SER A 54 -2.74 -12.64 -7.77
N HIS A 55 -2.61 -11.50 -7.10
CA HIS A 55 -3.73 -10.66 -6.69
C HIS A 55 -3.97 -9.53 -7.67
N LYS A 56 -5.25 -9.20 -7.87
CA LYS A 56 -5.64 -7.94 -8.49
C LYS A 56 -5.37 -6.81 -7.51
N ALA A 57 -4.87 -5.70 -8.02
CA ALA A 57 -4.70 -4.51 -7.21
C ALA A 57 -5.04 -3.25 -8.00
N LYS A 58 -5.26 -2.17 -7.26
CA LYS A 58 -5.47 -0.84 -7.81
C LYS A 58 -4.52 0.15 -7.14
N LEU A 59 -3.74 0.82 -7.97
CA LEU A 59 -2.88 1.93 -7.58
C LEU A 59 -3.67 3.24 -7.72
N VAL A 60 -3.66 4.07 -6.69
CA VAL A 60 -4.23 5.41 -6.68
C VAL A 60 -3.12 6.39 -6.37
N GLU A 61 -2.78 7.23 -7.34
CA GLU A 61 -1.80 8.30 -7.16
C GLU A 61 -2.43 9.45 -6.37
N ALA A 62 -1.65 10.08 -5.49
CA ALA A 62 -2.05 11.26 -4.72
C ALA A 62 -3.43 11.18 -4.01
N PRO A 63 -3.80 10.07 -3.35
CA PRO A 63 -5.12 9.88 -2.74
C PRO A 63 -5.38 10.87 -1.59
N ALA A 64 -4.32 11.37 -0.95
CA ALA A 64 -4.37 12.33 0.16
C ALA A 64 -3.37 13.49 -0.02
N GLY A 65 -2.90 13.73 -1.25
CA GLY A 65 -1.92 14.78 -1.58
C GLY A 65 -0.82 14.30 -2.53
N LYS A 66 -0.11 15.25 -3.16
CA LYS A 66 0.86 14.99 -4.26
C LYS A 66 2.03 14.03 -3.95
N ASN A 67 2.25 13.75 -2.66
CA ASN A 67 3.37 12.97 -2.13
C ASN A 67 2.91 11.64 -1.50
N SER A 68 1.65 11.25 -1.71
CA SER A 68 1.10 9.99 -1.24
C SER A 68 0.72 9.07 -2.39
N CYS A 69 0.66 7.78 -2.10
CA CYS A 69 0.18 6.77 -3.02
C CYS A 69 -0.51 5.64 -2.26
N LEU A 70 -1.67 5.22 -2.74
CA LEU A 70 -2.42 4.11 -2.19
C LEU A 70 -2.35 2.94 -3.16
N LEU A 71 -2.00 1.76 -2.66
CA LEU A 71 -2.12 0.50 -3.38
C LEU A 71 -3.09 -0.39 -2.62
N THR A 72 -4.19 -0.77 -3.26
CA THR A 72 -5.20 -1.66 -2.67
C THR A 72 -5.09 -3.04 -3.32
N ILE A 73 -4.94 -4.10 -2.53
CA ILE A 73 -4.80 -5.49 -2.99
C ILE A 73 -6.07 -6.27 -2.65
N GLU A 74 -6.68 -6.90 -3.65
CA GLU A 74 -7.84 -7.79 -3.46
C GLU A 74 -7.41 -9.06 -2.71
N VAL A 75 -8.02 -9.33 -1.57
CA VAL A 75 -7.84 -10.58 -0.81
C VAL A 75 -9.05 -11.50 -0.96
N ALA A 76 -10.24 -10.92 -1.10
CA ALA A 76 -11.48 -11.61 -1.49
C ALA A 76 -12.37 -10.62 -2.26
N PRO A 77 -13.46 -11.06 -2.91
CA PRO A 77 -14.32 -10.15 -3.72
C PRO A 77 -14.83 -8.91 -2.97
N THR A 78 -14.96 -8.98 -1.65
CA THR A 78 -15.44 -7.89 -0.78
C THR A 78 -14.43 -7.49 0.28
N SER A 79 -13.15 -7.92 0.17
CA SER A 79 -12.13 -7.56 1.15
C SER A 79 -10.78 -7.27 0.50
N ARG A 80 -10.05 -6.32 1.07
CA ARG A 80 -8.77 -5.86 0.54
C ARG A 80 -7.79 -5.47 1.64
N VAL A 81 -6.54 -5.30 1.25
CA VAL A 81 -5.51 -4.68 2.07
C VAL A 81 -5.09 -3.38 1.40
N ASP A 82 -5.11 -2.30 2.16
CA ASP A 82 -4.70 -0.97 1.71
C ASP A 82 -3.25 -0.73 2.16
N ILE A 83 -2.39 -0.31 1.23
CA ILE A 83 -1.04 0.16 1.50
C ILE A 83 -0.98 1.63 1.15
N ILE A 84 -0.94 2.49 2.16
CA ILE A 84 -0.72 3.92 1.99
C ILE A 84 0.76 4.21 2.20
N ALA A 85 1.41 4.83 1.22
CA ALA A 85 2.79 5.28 1.34
C ALA A 85 2.85 6.79 1.18
N VAL A 86 3.76 7.42 1.89
CA VAL A 86 4.05 8.85 1.79
C VAL A 86 5.55 9.04 1.73
N ALA A 87 6.01 9.88 0.81
CA ALA A 87 7.42 10.22 0.65
C ALA A 87 7.57 11.72 0.41
N ASN A 88 8.46 12.39 1.15
CA ASN A 88 8.63 13.85 1.03
C ASN A 88 9.12 14.27 -0.36
N ALA A 89 9.92 13.44 -1.04
CA ALA A 89 10.54 13.82 -2.30
C ALA A 89 9.53 13.88 -3.45
N SER A 90 8.65 12.87 -3.60
CA SER A 90 7.64 12.84 -4.65
C SER A 90 6.56 11.77 -4.44
N GLY A 91 5.41 11.95 -5.10
CA GLY A 91 4.38 10.90 -5.21
C GLY A 91 4.84 9.66 -5.99
N ALA A 92 5.79 9.80 -6.92
CA ALA A 92 6.35 8.65 -7.64
C ALA A 92 7.13 7.72 -6.71
N GLU A 93 7.94 8.30 -5.81
CA GLU A 93 8.64 7.53 -4.77
C GLU A 93 7.65 6.88 -3.79
N ALA A 94 6.58 7.58 -3.43
CA ALA A 94 5.52 6.98 -2.62
C ALA A 94 4.87 5.77 -3.32
N CYS A 95 4.59 5.84 -4.63
CA CYS A 95 4.04 4.71 -5.36
C CYS A 95 5.03 3.55 -5.52
N GLU A 96 6.32 3.85 -5.72
CA GLU A 96 7.36 2.82 -5.72
C GLU A 96 7.42 2.12 -4.36
N LEU A 97 7.38 2.88 -3.26
CA LEU A 97 7.36 2.35 -1.91
C LEU A 97 6.12 1.46 -1.68
N ALA A 98 4.91 1.94 -2.00
CA ALA A 98 3.68 1.16 -1.87
C ALA A 98 3.75 -0.16 -2.66
N THR A 99 4.28 -0.12 -3.89
CA THR A 99 4.46 -1.30 -4.74
C THR A 99 5.46 -2.30 -4.16
N ARG A 100 6.57 -1.81 -3.59
CA ARG A 100 7.57 -2.66 -2.94
C ARG A 100 6.99 -3.36 -1.70
N VAL A 101 6.25 -2.63 -0.86
CA VAL A 101 5.55 -3.19 0.31
C VAL A 101 4.53 -4.23 -0.14
N ALA A 102 3.68 -3.89 -1.11
CA ALA A 102 2.68 -4.78 -1.70
C ALA A 102 3.28 -6.11 -2.16
N THR A 103 4.37 -6.02 -2.93
CA THR A 103 5.10 -7.20 -3.43
C THR A 103 5.68 -8.04 -2.29
N ALA A 104 6.14 -7.41 -1.21
CA ALA A 104 6.72 -8.10 -0.06
C ALA A 104 5.67 -8.83 0.80
N ILE A 105 4.47 -8.28 0.94
CA ILE A 105 3.40 -8.89 1.74
C ILE A 105 2.58 -9.92 0.95
N GLU A 106 2.53 -9.83 -0.38
CA GLU A 106 1.69 -10.68 -1.24
C GLU A 106 1.76 -12.18 -0.91
N PRO A 107 2.95 -12.78 -0.67
CA PRO A 107 3.03 -14.21 -0.38
C PRO A 107 2.38 -14.62 0.95
N LYS A 108 2.10 -13.65 1.83
CA LYS A 108 1.45 -13.85 3.13
C LYS A 108 -0.05 -13.59 3.10
N LEU A 109 -0.59 -13.12 1.97
CA LEU A 109 -2.02 -12.87 1.83
C LEU A 109 -2.78 -14.18 1.57
N PRO A 110 -4.03 -14.30 2.07
CA PRO A 110 -4.92 -15.41 1.72
C PRO A 110 -5.06 -15.54 0.19
N LYS A 111 -5.08 -16.77 -0.31
CA LYS A 111 -5.26 -17.09 -1.74
C LYS A 111 -6.72 -17.35 -2.08
#